data_AF-A0A418XSP0-F1
#
_entry.id   AF-A0A418XSP0-F1
#
_cell.length_a   1.000
_cell.length_b   1.000
_cell.length_c   1.000
_cell.angle_alpha   90.00
_cell.angle_beta   90.00
_cell.angle_gamma   90.00
#
_symmetry.space_group_name_H-M   'P 1'
#
loop_
_entity.id
_entity.type
_entity.pdbx_description
1 polymer ?
#
loop_
_entity_poly.entity_id
_entity_poly.type
_entity_poly.pdbx_seq_one_letter_code
_entity_poly.pdbx_strand_id
1 'polypeptide(L)'
;MIRPVLLTVLLLSPQAFAAAPVELERREATPQEVASFKEFYVSAPGQPVFSATRAPGARAWEVGAVVSGAPYRGLGALCRATKREFAYDARAPKESRWSERRTVRLAWLDRRAGCPAPARPAELAQRIPDAELIPLMNNYITLLQRARLLFSGNTSCAPLRSDRFALRSFDVSAPPFGKEELHGLVFENERGARATVWVKKRGAELLPWDVACSQ
;
A
#
# COMPACT_ATOMS: atom_id res chain seq x y z
N MET A 1 43.54 -5.20 -55.24
CA MET A 1 42.85 -4.28 -54.28
C MET A 1 41.39 -4.71 -54.21
N ILE A 2 40.99 -5.40 -53.14
CA ILE A 2 39.64 -5.96 -52.98
C ILE A 2 39.02 -5.27 -51.75
N ARG A 3 37.89 -4.58 -51.94
CA ARG A 3 37.14 -3.86 -50.90
C ARG A 3 36.17 -4.83 -50.21
N PRO A 4 36.13 -4.90 -48.86
CA PRO A 4 35.09 -5.65 -48.17
C PRO A 4 33.84 -4.77 -47.99
N VAL A 5 32.68 -5.33 -48.35
CA VAL A 5 31.33 -4.81 -48.06
C VAL A 5 30.91 -5.40 -46.71
N LEU A 6 30.69 -4.55 -45.70
CA LEU A 6 30.25 -4.98 -44.38
C LEU A 6 28.74 -4.73 -44.23
N LEU A 7 28.02 -5.84 -44.15
CA LEU A 7 26.57 -5.96 -43.98
C LEU A 7 26.16 -5.43 -42.59
N THR A 8 25.26 -4.44 -42.55
CA THR A 8 24.69 -3.91 -41.31
C THR A 8 23.42 -4.68 -40.97
N VAL A 9 23.47 -5.50 -39.92
CA VAL A 9 22.29 -6.22 -39.39
C VAL A 9 21.54 -5.30 -38.43
N LEU A 10 20.33 -4.87 -38.83
CA LEU A 10 19.39 -4.12 -38.01
C LEU A 10 18.67 -5.07 -37.04
N LEU A 11 19.01 -4.99 -35.75
CA LEU A 11 18.28 -5.64 -34.66
C LEU A 11 16.99 -4.86 -34.36
N LEU A 12 15.84 -5.38 -34.79
CA LEU A 12 14.53 -4.90 -34.34
C LEU A 12 14.33 -5.30 -32.87
N SER A 13 14.23 -4.32 -31.98
CA SER A 13 13.79 -4.51 -30.60
C SER A 13 12.25 -4.54 -30.54
N PRO A 14 11.62 -5.54 -29.89
CA PRO A 14 10.18 -5.55 -29.69
C PRO A 14 9.79 -4.48 -28.64
N GLN A 15 8.96 -3.52 -29.05
CA GLN A 15 8.37 -2.56 -28.12
C GLN A 15 7.26 -3.26 -27.33
N ALA A 16 7.49 -3.43 -26.02
CA ALA A 16 6.45 -3.81 -25.08
C ALA A 16 5.46 -2.64 -24.95
N PHE A 17 4.23 -2.82 -25.44
CA PHE A 17 3.14 -1.88 -25.19
C PHE A 17 2.82 -1.91 -23.70
N ALA A 18 3.20 -0.85 -22.99
CA ALA A 18 2.71 -0.59 -21.65
C ALA A 18 1.19 -0.35 -21.75
N ALA A 19 0.39 -1.28 -21.25
CA ALA A 19 -1.06 -1.10 -21.15
C ALA A 19 -1.34 0.16 -20.33
N ALA A 20 -2.11 1.08 -20.91
CA ALA A 20 -2.55 2.28 -20.20
C ALA A 20 -3.36 1.87 -18.95
N PRO A 21 -3.26 2.63 -17.85
CA PRO A 21 -4.04 2.34 -16.65
C PRO A 21 -5.53 2.36 -17.00
N VAL A 22 -6.23 1.26 -16.71
CA VAL A 22 -7.68 1.16 -16.91
C VAL A 22 -8.35 2.11 -15.93
N GLU A 23 -8.94 3.19 -16.44
CA GLU A 23 -9.70 4.12 -15.63
C GLU A 23 -11.01 3.46 -15.19
N LEU A 24 -11.23 3.35 -13.88
CA LEU A 24 -12.46 2.80 -13.33
C LEU A 24 -13.60 3.82 -13.46
N GLU A 25 -14.74 3.35 -13.93
CA GLU A 25 -15.97 4.13 -13.88
C GLU A 25 -16.41 4.27 -12.41
N ARG A 26 -16.85 5.47 -12.02
CA ARG A 26 -17.29 5.78 -10.65
C ARG A 26 -18.70 6.36 -10.67
N ARG A 27 -19.49 6.01 -9.64
CA ARG A 27 -20.75 6.67 -9.34
C ARG A 27 -20.88 6.92 -7.84
N GLU A 28 -21.84 7.74 -7.48
CA GLU A 28 -22.30 7.84 -6.09
C GLU A 28 -23.06 6.57 -5.68
N ALA A 29 -22.96 6.20 -4.40
CA ALA A 29 -23.78 5.13 -3.84
C ALA A 29 -25.26 5.53 -3.85
N THR A 30 -26.13 4.58 -4.16
CA THR A 30 -27.57 4.86 -4.21
C THR A 30 -28.13 5.12 -2.80
N PRO A 31 -29.25 5.84 -2.67
CA PRO A 31 -29.91 6.01 -1.37
C PRO A 31 -30.23 4.68 -0.69
N GLN A 32 -30.59 3.64 -1.45
CA GLN A 32 -30.86 2.30 -0.93
C GLN A 32 -29.59 1.62 -0.40
N GLU A 33 -28.46 1.75 -1.10
CA GLU A 33 -27.16 1.23 -0.64
C GLU A 33 -26.76 1.91 0.69
N VAL A 34 -26.85 3.24 0.74
CA VAL A 34 -26.52 4.03 1.94
C VAL A 34 -27.44 3.67 3.11
N ALA A 35 -28.75 3.59 2.89
CA ALA A 35 -29.72 3.20 3.92
C ALA A 35 -29.45 1.78 4.43
N SER A 36 -29.19 0.83 3.52
CA SER A 36 -28.89 -0.55 3.90
C SER A 36 -27.60 -0.67 4.73
N PHE A 37 -26.58 0.14 4.45
CA PHE A 37 -25.37 0.17 5.26
C PHE A 37 -25.62 0.72 6.65
N LYS A 38 -26.44 1.78 6.78
CA LYS A 38 -26.83 2.32 8.08
C LYS A 38 -27.61 1.31 8.93
N GLU A 39 -28.47 0.51 8.32
CA GLU A 39 -29.16 -0.61 8.99
C GLU A 39 -28.19 -1.71 9.43
N PHE A 40 -27.20 -2.03 8.61
CA PHE A 40 -26.18 -3.03 8.91
C PHE A 40 -25.20 -2.57 9.99
N TYR A 41 -24.70 -1.34 9.90
CA TYR A 41 -23.64 -0.79 10.72
C TYR A 41 -24.20 0.08 11.85
N VAL A 42 -24.86 -0.58 12.81
CA VAL A 42 -25.51 0.08 13.97
C VAL A 42 -24.50 0.49 15.06
N SER A 43 -23.23 0.08 14.94
CA SER A 43 -22.22 0.23 16.00
C SER A 43 -21.01 1.08 15.59
N ALA A 44 -20.63 1.98 16.50
CA ALA A 44 -19.39 2.77 16.58
C ALA A 44 -19.37 4.16 15.88
N PRO A 45 -18.59 5.12 16.44
CA PRO A 45 -18.40 6.45 15.87
C PRO A 45 -17.56 6.41 14.58
N GLY A 46 -18.00 7.20 13.59
CA GLY A 46 -17.32 7.38 12.31
C GLY A 46 -18.33 7.54 11.18
N GLN A 47 -18.16 8.55 10.33
CA GLN A 47 -19.01 8.71 9.15
C GLN A 47 -18.53 7.76 8.03
N PRO A 48 -19.40 6.89 7.48
CA PRO A 48 -19.03 6.06 6.36
C PRO A 48 -18.80 6.91 5.11
N VAL A 49 -17.71 6.61 4.41
CA VAL A 49 -17.46 7.10 3.05
C VAL A 49 -17.75 5.96 2.09
N PHE A 50 -18.66 6.19 1.14
CA PHE A 50 -19.06 5.18 0.17
C PHE A 50 -18.27 5.30 -1.13
N SER A 51 -18.07 4.17 -1.79
CA SER A 51 -17.50 4.10 -3.13
C SER A 51 -18.27 3.09 -3.96
N ALA A 52 -18.60 3.45 -5.21
CA ALA A 52 -19.13 2.52 -6.19
C ALA A 52 -18.28 2.62 -7.47
N THR A 53 -17.58 1.54 -7.80
CA THR A 53 -16.63 1.46 -8.92
C THR A 53 -16.96 0.28 -9.81
N ARG A 54 -16.60 0.37 -11.09
CA ARG A 54 -16.57 -0.79 -11.99
C ARG A 54 -15.51 -0.63 -13.06
N ALA A 55 -15.01 -1.74 -13.58
CA ALA A 55 -14.19 -1.70 -14.78
C ALA A 55 -15.02 -1.23 -15.99
N PRO A 56 -14.41 -0.54 -16.97
CA PRO A 56 -15.09 -0.15 -18.21
C PRO A 56 -15.78 -1.35 -18.87
N GLY A 57 -17.07 -1.20 -19.19
CA GLY A 57 -17.87 -2.27 -19.81
C GLY A 57 -18.32 -3.39 -18.86
N ALA A 58 -17.93 -3.37 -17.58
CA ALA A 58 -18.44 -4.33 -16.60
C ALA A 58 -19.92 -4.07 -16.28
N ARG A 59 -20.70 -5.15 -16.15
CA ARG A 59 -22.14 -5.04 -15.83
C ARG A 59 -22.40 -4.72 -14.37
N ALA A 60 -21.58 -5.23 -13.47
CA ALA A 60 -21.78 -5.11 -12.03
C ALA A 60 -20.95 -3.96 -11.44
N TRP A 61 -21.56 -3.23 -10.50
CA TRP A 61 -20.87 -2.25 -9.66
C TRP A 61 -20.30 -2.95 -8.43
N GLU A 62 -19.04 -2.67 -8.12
CA GLU A 62 -18.45 -2.97 -6.82
C GLU A 62 -18.76 -1.81 -5.89
N VAL A 63 -19.58 -2.06 -4.88
CA VAL A 63 -19.98 -1.06 -3.89
C VAL A 63 -19.30 -1.39 -2.57
N GLY A 64 -18.76 -0.37 -1.93
CA GLY A 64 -18.05 -0.49 -0.66
C GLY A 64 -18.33 0.71 0.24
N ALA A 65 -18.07 0.51 1.52
CA ALA A 65 -18.12 1.55 2.53
C ALA A 65 -16.86 1.49 3.39
N VAL A 66 -16.36 2.66 3.77
CA VAL A 66 -15.18 2.79 4.62
C VAL A 66 -15.56 3.61 5.84
N VAL A 67 -15.36 3.03 7.02
CA VAL A 67 -15.57 3.73 8.31
C VAL A 67 -14.22 3.94 8.95
N SER A 68 -13.86 5.21 9.18
CA SER A 68 -12.63 5.58 9.89
C SER A 68 -12.95 5.91 11.34
N GLY A 69 -12.26 5.25 12.27
CA GLY A 69 -12.30 5.60 13.68
C GLY A 69 -11.58 6.92 13.94
N ALA A 70 -11.94 7.58 15.05
CA ALA A 70 -11.29 8.80 15.48
C ALA A 70 -9.77 8.58 15.69
N PRO A 71 -8.91 9.43 15.11
CA PRO A 71 -7.48 9.40 15.40
C PRO A 71 -7.19 9.60 16.87
N TYR A 72 -6.15 8.95 17.37
CA TYR A 72 -5.65 9.15 18.73
C TYR A 72 -4.13 9.28 18.74
N ARG A 73 -3.62 9.92 19.79
CA ARG A 73 -2.19 10.15 20.00
C ARG A 73 -1.54 8.92 20.66
N GLY A 74 -0.46 8.45 20.06
CA GLY A 74 0.48 7.50 20.66
C GLY A 74 1.66 8.23 21.31
N LEU A 75 2.82 7.58 21.37
CA LEU A 75 4.03 8.17 21.92
C LEU A 75 4.51 9.39 21.10
N GLY A 76 4.72 10.53 21.77
CA GLY A 76 5.27 11.74 21.16
C GLY A 76 4.42 12.27 20.01
N ALA A 77 5.01 12.36 18.81
CA ALA A 77 4.34 12.81 17.60
C ALA A 77 3.54 11.71 16.88
N LEU A 78 3.55 10.48 17.36
CA LEU A 78 2.85 9.38 16.71
C LEU A 78 1.33 9.56 16.84
N CYS A 79 0.65 9.44 15.71
CA CYS A 79 -0.80 9.39 15.61
C CYS A 79 -1.22 8.05 15.03
N ARG A 80 -2.34 7.51 15.52
CA ARG A 80 -2.89 6.21 15.14
C ARG A 80 -4.37 6.33 14.83
N ALA A 81 -4.86 5.48 13.94
CA ALA A 81 -6.29 5.28 13.71
C ALA A 81 -6.55 3.85 13.24
N THR A 82 -7.84 3.51 13.18
CA THR A 82 -8.32 2.26 12.58
C THR A 82 -9.32 2.61 11.49
N LYS A 83 -9.27 1.88 10.38
CA LYS A 83 -10.18 2.02 9.25
C LYS A 83 -10.80 0.65 8.97
N ARG A 84 -12.12 0.58 8.84
CA ARG A 84 -12.85 -0.66 8.52
C ARG A 84 -13.41 -0.52 7.11
N GLU A 85 -13.17 -1.52 6.27
CA GLU A 85 -13.59 -1.56 4.89
C GLU A 85 -14.66 -2.66 4.75
N PHE A 86 -15.78 -2.30 4.14
CA PHE A 86 -16.93 -3.16 3.95
C PHE A 86 -17.23 -3.34 2.47
N ALA A 87 -17.69 -4.53 2.11
CA ALA A 87 -18.12 -4.86 0.76
C ALA A 87 -19.63 -5.13 0.73
N TYR A 88 -20.27 -4.68 -0.34
CA TYR A 88 -21.67 -4.91 -0.63
C TYR A 88 -21.84 -6.05 -1.65
N ASP A 89 -22.69 -7.01 -1.35
CA ASP A 89 -23.12 -8.05 -2.28
C ASP A 89 -24.63 -7.95 -2.54
N ALA A 90 -25.01 -7.38 -3.68
CA ALA A 90 -26.41 -7.21 -4.07
C ALA A 90 -27.20 -8.53 -4.19
N ARG A 91 -26.52 -9.68 -4.35
CA ARG A 91 -27.15 -11.00 -4.49
C ARG A 91 -27.35 -11.71 -3.15
N ALA A 92 -26.68 -11.26 -2.10
CA ALA A 92 -26.83 -11.83 -0.78
C ALA A 92 -28.18 -11.44 -0.13
N PRO A 93 -28.72 -12.29 0.77
CA PRO A 93 -29.84 -11.95 1.65
C PRO A 93 -29.62 -10.62 2.37
N LYS A 94 -30.71 -9.96 2.79
CA LYS A 94 -30.65 -8.61 3.37
C LYS A 94 -29.69 -8.55 4.57
N GLU A 95 -29.67 -9.60 5.37
CA GLU A 95 -28.92 -9.74 6.62
C GLU A 95 -27.40 -9.92 6.40
N SER A 96 -26.99 -10.42 5.23
CA SER A 96 -25.59 -10.68 4.86
C SER A 96 -25.12 -9.87 3.66
N ARG A 97 -25.91 -8.87 3.27
CA ARG A 97 -25.64 -8.00 2.12
C ARG A 97 -24.37 -7.17 2.27
N TRP A 98 -24.01 -6.85 3.51
CA TRP A 98 -22.76 -6.20 3.84
C TRP A 98 -21.89 -7.15 4.66
N SER A 99 -20.60 -7.12 4.38
CA SER A 99 -19.60 -7.85 5.15
C SER A 99 -18.37 -6.99 5.36
N GLU A 100 -17.72 -7.14 6.52
CA GLU A 100 -16.42 -6.52 6.72
C GLU A 100 -15.39 -7.28 5.89
N ARG A 101 -14.73 -6.55 4.99
CA ARG A 101 -13.67 -7.08 4.14
C ARG A 101 -12.32 -7.04 4.85
N ARG A 102 -12.03 -5.95 5.55
CA ARG A 102 -10.75 -5.74 6.22
C ARG A 102 -10.85 -4.67 7.30
N THR A 103 -10.14 -4.88 8.41
CA THR A 103 -9.74 -3.83 9.34
C THR A 103 -8.28 -3.45 9.11
N VAL A 104 -8.02 -2.16 8.92
CA VAL A 104 -6.70 -1.58 8.64
C VAL A 104 -6.28 -0.69 9.81
N ARG A 105 -5.09 -0.91 10.34
CA ARG A 105 -4.47 -0.03 11.33
C ARG A 105 -3.61 0.99 10.61
N LEU A 106 -3.70 2.26 11.01
CA LEU A 106 -3.04 3.37 10.36
C LEU A 106 -2.12 4.09 11.35
N ALA A 107 -1.00 4.61 10.85
CA ALA A 107 -0.07 5.44 11.61
C ALA A 107 0.53 6.57 10.77
N TRP A 108 0.77 7.71 11.41
CA TRP A 108 1.50 8.86 10.85
C TRP A 108 2.14 9.67 11.97
N LEU A 109 3.05 10.57 11.63
CA LEU A 109 3.66 11.49 12.59
C LEU A 109 3.03 12.88 12.40
N ASP A 110 2.41 13.41 13.45
CA ASP A 110 1.90 14.79 13.50
C ASP A 110 1.91 15.34 14.94
N ARG A 111 2.38 16.58 15.11
CA ARG A 111 2.45 17.25 16.41
C ARG A 111 1.17 18.01 16.78
N ARG A 112 0.28 18.27 15.82
CA ARG A 112 -0.95 19.03 16.03
C ARG A 112 -1.91 18.26 16.94
N ALA A 113 -2.67 19.00 17.74
CA ALA A 113 -3.75 18.43 18.54
C ALA A 113 -4.80 17.75 17.65
N GLY A 114 -5.43 16.68 18.15
CA GLY A 114 -6.46 15.94 17.42
C GLY A 114 -5.96 15.00 16.32
N CYS A 115 -4.65 14.95 16.05
CA CYS A 115 -4.07 14.02 15.06
C CYS A 115 -4.81 14.08 13.71
N PRO A 116 -4.76 15.21 12.96
CA PRO A 116 -5.37 15.27 11.64
C PRO A 116 -4.70 14.24 10.72
N ALA A 117 -5.51 13.40 10.06
CA ALA A 117 -5.00 12.37 9.17
C ALA A 117 -4.44 12.98 7.87
N PRO A 118 -3.24 12.56 7.41
CA PRO A 118 -2.72 12.96 6.11
C PRO A 118 -3.48 12.25 4.98
N ALA A 119 -3.24 12.66 3.73
CA ALA A 119 -3.87 12.03 2.57
C ALA A 119 -3.54 10.53 2.42
N ARG A 120 -2.34 10.13 2.84
CA ARG A 120 -1.87 8.72 2.81
C ARG A 120 -1.15 8.37 4.12
N PRO A 121 -1.88 7.98 5.17
CA PRO A 121 -1.26 7.43 6.37
C PRO A 121 -0.67 6.04 6.05
N ALA A 122 0.40 5.66 6.76
CA ALA A 122 1.00 4.35 6.59
C ALA A 122 0.12 3.28 7.22
N GLU A 123 -0.10 2.16 6.51
CA GLU A 123 -0.79 1.01 7.10
C GLU A 123 0.15 0.21 8.00
N LEU A 124 -0.40 -0.44 9.01
CA LEU A 124 0.32 -1.40 9.83
C LEU A 124 -0.29 -2.78 9.59
N ALA A 125 0.47 -3.65 8.94
CA ALA A 125 0.04 -5.04 8.72
C ALA A 125 -0.15 -5.76 10.05
N GLN A 126 0.69 -5.44 11.04
CA GLN A 126 0.70 -6.02 12.38
C GLN A 126 0.83 -4.94 13.45
N ARG A 127 0.66 -5.31 14.72
CA ARG A 127 0.82 -4.38 15.83
C ARG A 127 2.30 -4.16 16.11
N ILE A 128 2.82 -3.00 15.74
CA ILE A 128 4.20 -2.58 16.03
C ILE A 128 4.17 -1.63 17.24
N PRO A 129 4.98 -1.86 18.30
CA PRO A 129 5.12 -0.94 19.43
C PRO A 129 5.57 0.46 19.00
N ASP A 130 5.09 1.49 19.70
CA ASP A 130 5.39 2.89 19.35
C ASP A 130 6.89 3.19 19.34
N ALA A 131 7.64 2.65 20.30
CA ALA A 131 9.08 2.84 20.42
C ALA A 131 9.89 2.28 19.24
N GLU A 132 9.36 1.26 18.56
CA GLU A 132 9.95 0.65 17.37
C GLU A 132 9.46 1.34 16.11
N LEU A 133 8.17 1.69 16.05
CA LEU A 133 7.55 2.31 14.89
C LEU A 133 8.09 3.72 14.61
N ILE A 134 8.28 4.55 15.64
CA ILE A 134 8.71 5.94 15.47
C ILE A 134 10.06 6.04 14.74
N PRO A 135 11.12 5.31 15.12
CA PRO A 135 12.36 5.26 14.36
C PRO A 135 12.18 4.86 12.89
N LEU A 136 11.35 3.85 12.60
CA LEU A 136 11.07 3.42 11.22
C LEU A 136 10.41 4.55 10.42
N MET A 137 9.42 5.22 11.00
CA MET A 137 8.70 6.33 10.37
C MET A 137 9.56 7.58 10.17
N ASN A 138 10.52 7.85 11.06
CA ASN A 138 11.44 8.96 10.89
C ASN A 138 12.50 8.70 9.80
N ASN A 139 12.84 7.43 9.55
CA ASN A 139 13.99 7.07 8.71
C ASN A 139 13.61 6.39 7.37
N TYR A 140 12.32 6.19 7.06
CA TYR A 140 11.92 5.37 5.90
C TYR A 140 12.51 5.83 4.56
N ILE A 141 12.64 7.15 4.34
CA ILE A 141 13.21 7.70 3.11
C ILE A 141 14.69 7.33 3.01
N THR A 142 15.45 7.53 4.09
CA THR A 142 16.87 7.19 4.17
C THR A 142 17.09 5.69 4.04
N LEU A 143 16.23 4.88 4.66
CA LEU A 143 16.27 3.42 4.56
C LEU A 143 16.06 2.94 3.12
N LEU A 144 15.06 3.49 2.42
CA LEU A 144 14.82 3.18 1.01
C LEU A 144 16.01 3.59 0.14
N GLN A 145 16.58 4.78 0.36
CA GLN A 145 17.75 5.25 -0.39
C GLN A 145 18.95 4.31 -0.20
N ARG A 146 19.25 3.90 1.03
CA ARG A 146 20.33 2.94 1.34
C ARG A 146 20.05 1.56 0.75
N ALA A 147 18.78 1.12 0.74
CA ALA A 147 18.38 -0.17 0.19
C ALA A 147 18.58 -0.28 -1.33
N ARG A 148 18.69 0.84 -2.08
CA ARG A 148 18.90 0.80 -3.55
C ARG A 148 20.15 0.02 -3.98
N LEU A 149 21.16 -0.09 -3.12
CA LEU A 149 22.30 -0.96 -3.39
C LEU A 149 21.89 -2.45 -3.39
N LEU A 150 21.05 -2.86 -2.44
CA LEU A 150 20.49 -4.23 -2.39
C LEU A 150 19.61 -4.52 -3.60
N PHE A 151 18.89 -3.52 -4.12
CA PHE A 151 18.08 -3.68 -5.34
C PHE A 151 18.95 -4.06 -6.54
N SER A 152 20.17 -3.52 -6.62
CA SER A 152 21.09 -3.82 -7.73
C SER A 152 21.63 -5.26 -7.66
N GLY A 153 21.71 -5.84 -6.45
CA GLY A 153 22.10 -7.23 -6.23
C GLY A 153 20.96 -8.25 -6.34
N ASN A 154 19.71 -7.80 -6.41
CA ASN A 154 18.53 -8.67 -6.51
C ASN A 154 17.90 -8.54 -7.91
N THR A 155 17.89 -9.62 -8.69
CA THR A 155 17.42 -9.62 -10.08
C THR A 155 15.97 -9.19 -10.24
N SER A 156 15.10 -9.49 -9.27
CA SER A 156 13.69 -9.05 -9.28
C SER A 156 13.52 -7.55 -9.00
N CYS A 157 14.44 -6.97 -8.24
CA CYS A 157 14.41 -5.56 -7.85
C CYS A 157 15.23 -4.64 -8.76
N ALA A 158 16.23 -5.19 -9.47
CA ALA A 158 17.15 -4.41 -10.29
C ALA A 158 16.45 -3.50 -11.33
N PRO A 159 15.37 -3.93 -12.01
CA PRO A 159 14.62 -3.07 -12.93
C PRO A 159 13.90 -1.90 -12.24
N LEU A 160 13.59 -2.03 -10.94
CA LEU A 160 12.81 -1.07 -10.16
C LEU A 160 13.69 -0.10 -9.35
N ARG A 161 15.02 -0.26 -9.35
CA ARG A 161 15.95 0.49 -8.46
C ARG A 161 15.87 2.02 -8.57
N SER A 162 15.49 2.53 -9.74
CA SER A 162 15.37 3.97 -10.02
C SER A 162 13.95 4.50 -9.87
N ASP A 163 12.98 3.65 -9.56
CA ASP A 163 11.59 4.07 -9.45
C ASP A 163 11.35 5.00 -8.26
N ARG A 164 10.30 5.78 -8.39
CA ARG A 164 9.74 6.59 -7.32
C ARG A 164 8.76 5.74 -6.53
N PHE A 165 9.10 5.52 -5.27
CA PHE A 165 8.35 4.72 -4.33
C PHE A 165 7.81 5.61 -3.22
N ALA A 166 6.57 5.36 -2.81
CA ALA A 166 5.97 5.94 -1.62
C ALA A 166 5.81 4.86 -0.55
N LEU A 167 6.01 5.24 0.72
CA LEU A 167 5.74 4.33 1.83
C LEU A 167 4.26 3.98 1.88
N ARG A 168 3.94 2.68 1.89
CA ARG A 168 2.58 2.17 1.92
C ARG A 168 2.24 1.58 3.28
N SER A 169 3.12 0.73 3.81
CA SER A 169 2.87 0.05 5.08
C SER A 169 4.14 -0.36 5.81
N PHE A 170 3.99 -0.63 7.10
CA PHE A 170 4.96 -1.34 7.92
C PHE A 170 4.45 -2.75 8.23
N ASP A 171 5.37 -3.70 8.28
CA ASP A 171 5.12 -5.11 8.54
C ASP A 171 6.19 -5.68 9.47
N VAL A 172 5.97 -6.89 9.97
CA VAL A 172 6.93 -7.70 10.72
C VAL A 172 6.92 -9.10 10.12
N SER A 173 7.90 -9.40 9.27
CA SER A 173 7.91 -10.66 8.53
C SER A 173 9.33 -11.13 8.29
N ALA A 174 9.48 -12.43 8.04
CA ALA A 174 10.75 -12.99 7.61
C ALA A 174 11.06 -12.57 6.16
N PRO A 175 12.29 -12.15 5.85
CA PRO A 175 12.70 -11.92 4.47
C PRO A 175 12.78 -13.25 3.70
N PRO A 176 12.79 -13.24 2.34
CA PRO A 176 12.64 -14.45 1.52
C PRO A 176 13.65 -15.57 1.83
N PHE A 177 14.87 -15.21 2.22
CA PHE A 177 15.93 -16.16 2.53
C PHE A 177 16.30 -16.19 4.03
N GLY A 178 15.54 -15.50 4.88
CA GLY A 178 15.76 -15.44 6.32
C GLY A 178 14.71 -16.20 7.11
N LYS A 179 15.06 -16.56 8.34
CA LYS A 179 14.14 -17.21 9.31
C LYS A 179 13.73 -16.28 10.46
N GLU A 180 14.43 -15.15 10.62
CA GLU A 180 14.17 -14.15 11.65
C GLU A 180 13.13 -13.16 11.14
N GLU A 181 12.11 -12.88 11.94
CA GLU A 181 11.16 -11.81 11.65
C GLU A 181 11.86 -10.46 11.84
N LEU A 182 11.78 -9.63 10.80
CA LEU A 182 12.34 -8.28 10.77
C LEU A 182 11.22 -7.28 10.48
N HIS A 183 11.44 -6.02 10.87
CA HIS A 183 10.54 -4.97 10.44
C HIS A 183 10.67 -4.76 8.92
N GLY A 184 9.56 -4.93 8.21
CA GLY A 184 9.46 -4.69 6.78
C GLY A 184 8.85 -3.32 6.51
N LEU A 185 9.46 -2.54 5.62
CA LEU A 185 8.87 -1.34 5.05
C LEU A 185 8.41 -1.66 3.64
N VAL A 186 7.11 -1.59 3.40
CA VAL A 186 6.51 -1.84 2.09
C VAL A 186 6.31 -0.52 1.38
N PHE A 187 6.86 -0.45 0.18
CA PHE A 187 6.78 0.67 -0.71
C PHE A 187 6.00 0.30 -1.96
N GLU A 188 5.31 1.28 -2.54
CA GLU A 188 4.54 1.12 -3.77
C GLU A 188 4.83 2.29 -4.71
N ASN A 189 5.02 2.00 -6.00
CA ASN A 189 5.16 3.03 -7.02
C ASN A 189 3.80 3.31 -7.69
N GLU A 190 3.74 4.32 -8.55
CA GLU A 190 2.49 4.70 -9.24
C GLU A 190 1.99 3.64 -10.24
N ARG A 191 2.87 2.71 -10.65
CA ARG A 191 2.54 1.59 -11.54
C ARG A 191 2.08 0.33 -10.79
N GLY A 192 1.96 0.40 -9.46
CA GLY A 192 1.54 -0.73 -8.62
C GLY A 192 2.65 -1.72 -8.27
N ALA A 193 3.89 -1.50 -8.72
CA ALA A 193 5.01 -2.33 -8.31
C ALA A 193 5.32 -2.09 -6.83
N ARG A 194 5.64 -3.16 -6.11
CA ARG A 194 5.92 -3.13 -4.68
C ARG A 194 7.36 -3.51 -4.40
N ALA A 195 7.92 -2.86 -3.39
CA ALA A 195 9.22 -3.21 -2.83
C ALA A 195 9.11 -3.31 -1.31
N THR A 196 9.46 -4.45 -0.76
CA THR A 196 9.60 -4.63 0.69
C THR A 196 11.07 -4.53 1.05
N VAL A 197 11.39 -3.65 2.00
CA VAL A 197 12.73 -3.49 2.57
C VAL A 197 12.70 -3.96 4.02
N TRP A 198 13.36 -5.06 4.33
CA TRP A 198 13.52 -5.51 5.70
C TRP A 198 14.68 -4.80 6.36
N VAL A 199 14.50 -4.38 7.62
CA VAL A 199 15.50 -3.63 8.36
C VAL A 199 15.94 -4.37 9.61
N LYS A 200 17.24 -4.30 9.89
CA LYS A 200 17.83 -4.84 11.11
C LYS A 200 18.35 -3.69 11.96
N LYS A 201 18.09 -3.75 13.26
CA LYS A 201 18.65 -2.81 14.23
C LYS A 201 20.05 -3.26 14.62
N ARG A 202 21.04 -2.37 14.47
CA ARG A 202 22.39 -2.55 15.02
C ARG A 202 22.72 -1.40 15.94
N GLY A 203 22.67 -1.65 17.25
CA GLY A 203 22.76 -0.60 18.26
C GLY A 203 21.60 0.39 18.12
N ALA A 204 21.92 1.67 17.88
CA ALA A 204 20.93 2.72 17.64
C ALA A 204 20.55 2.88 16.16
N GLU A 205 21.27 2.24 15.24
CA GLU A 205 21.08 2.42 13.81
C GLU A 205 20.11 1.39 13.21
N LEU A 206 19.31 1.84 12.24
CA LEU A 206 18.49 0.99 11.38
C LEU A 206 19.19 0.84 10.02
N LEU A 207 19.43 -0.41 9.63
CA LEU A 207 20.10 -0.74 8.38
C LEU A 207 19.19 -1.60 7.50
N PRO A 208 19.08 -1.29 6.20
CA PRO A 208 18.42 -2.21 5.26
C PRO A 208 19.23 -3.50 5.20
N TRP A 209 18.53 -4.62 5.34
CA TRP A 209 19.13 -5.95 5.43
C TRP A 209 18.83 -6.79 4.19
N ASP A 210 17.57 -6.77 3.73
CA ASP A 210 17.13 -7.53 2.57
C ASP A 210 16.01 -6.79 1.81
N VAL A 211 15.77 -7.19 0.56
CA VAL A 211 14.76 -6.61 -0.32
C VAL A 211 14.04 -7.66 -1.16
N ALA A 212 12.75 -7.43 -1.41
CA ALA A 212 11.96 -8.21 -2.36
C ALA A 212 11.07 -7.26 -3.16
N CYS A 213 10.93 -7.53 -4.44
CA CYS A 213 10.11 -6.72 -5.32
C CYS A 213 9.14 -7.58 -6.11
N SER A 214 7.93 -7.06 -6.32
CA SER A 214 6.91 -7.67 -7.16
C SER A 214 6.27 -6.61 -8.05
N GLN A 215 5.80 -7.03 -9.22
CA GLN A 215 5.03 -6.21 -10.15
C GLN A 215 3.62 -6.79 -10.29
#